data_AF-M1MDD4-F1
#
_entry.id   AF-M1MDD4-F1
#
_cell.length_a   1.000
_cell.length_b   1.000
_cell.length_c   1.000
_cell.angle_alpha   90.00
_cell.angle_beta   90.00
_cell.angle_gamma   90.00
#
_symmetry.space_group_name_H-M   'P 1'
#
loop_
_entity.id
_entity.type
_entity.pdbx_description
1 polymer ?
#
loop_
_entity_poly.entity_id
_entity_poly.type
_entity_poly.pdbx_seq_one_letter_code
_entity_poly.pdbx_strand_id
1 'polypeptide(L)' 'MVIRESIEIHREDTSIEDFKKEIELLKSAGYKVFDETNDYVCFYQSTTVVNSDLLSNRSC' A
#
# COMPACT_ATOMS: atom_id res chain seq x y z
N MET A 1 -3.99 13.41 10.59
CA MET A 1 -4.40 11.99 10.79
C MET A 1 -3.63 11.16 9.77
N VAL A 2 -3.09 9.99 10.15
CA VAL A 2 -2.41 9.09 9.19
C VAL A 2 -3.32 7.90 8.94
N ILE A 3 -3.74 7.72 7.70
CA ILE A 3 -4.49 6.53 7.28
C ILE A 3 -3.49 5.56 6.65
N ARG A 4 -3.54 4.31 7.09
CA ARG A 4 -2.78 3.21 6.51
C ARG A 4 -3.78 2.27 5.85
N GLU A 5 -3.66 2.10 4.55
CA GLU A 5 -4.42 1.13 3.77
C GLU A 5 -3.48 -0.01 3.38
N SER A 6 -3.95 -1.25 3.52
CA SER A 6 -3.21 -2.44 3.12
C SER A 6 -3.93 -3.17 1.99
N ILE A 7 -3.15 -3.71 1.06
CA ILE A 7 -3.63 -4.61 0.01
C ILE A 7 -2.89 -5.93 0.19
N GLU A 8 -3.64 -7.00 0.30
CA GLU A 8 -3.12 -8.36 0.46
C GLU A 8 -3.49 -9.17 -0.76
N ILE A 9 -2.50 -9.79 -1.40
CA ILE A 9 -2.71 -10.64 -2.57
C ILE A 9 -2.14 -12.02 -2.25
N HIS A 10 -3.01 -13.02 -2.31
CA HIS A 10 -2.64 -14.43 -2.24
C HIS A 10 -2.57 -14.98 -3.66
N ARG A 11 -1.47 -15.65 -3.98
CA ARG A 11 -1.33 -16.40 -5.22
C ARG A 11 -2.08 -17.71 -5.06
N GLU A 12 -3.13 -17.88 -5.85
CA GLU A 12 -3.87 -19.14 -5.95
C GLU A 12 -3.25 -20.02 -7.05
N ASP A 13 -4.09 -20.65 -7.89
CA ASP A 13 -3.65 -21.49 -9.03
C ASP A 13 -3.09 -20.67 -10.21
N THR A 14 -2.92 -19.36 -10.05
CA THR A 14 -2.37 -18.47 -11.08
C THR A 14 -0.87 -18.67 -11.27
N SER A 15 -0.41 -18.42 -12.50
CA SER A 15 1.01 -18.54 -12.85
C SER A 15 1.86 -17.58 -12.00
N ILE A 16 3.08 -18.01 -11.65
CA ILE A 16 4.02 -17.16 -10.91
C ILE A 16 4.40 -15.90 -11.71
N GLU A 17 4.35 -15.96 -13.04
CA GLU A 17 4.63 -14.83 -13.90
C GLU A 17 3.54 -13.75 -13.82
N ASP A 18 2.27 -14.16 -13.79
CA ASP A 18 1.16 -13.21 -13.70
C ASP A 18 1.08 -12.60 -12.30
N PHE A 19 1.32 -13.40 -11.26
CA PHE A 19 1.44 -12.90 -9.89
C PHE A 19 2.53 -11.82 -9.76
N LYS A 20 3.70 -12.04 -10.39
CA LYS A 20 4.78 -11.04 -10.43
C LYS A 20 4.39 -9.79 -11.21
N LYS A 21 3.64 -9.90 -12.32
CA LYS A 21 3.16 -8.72 -13.06
C LYS A 21 2.24 -7.86 -12.21
N GLU A 22 1.31 -8.47 -11.47
CA GLU A 22 0.41 -7.75 -10.56
C GLU A 22 1.19 -7.02 -9.46
N ILE A 23 2.20 -7.66 -8.88
CA ILE A 23 3.11 -7.05 -7.91
C ILE A 23 3.78 -5.79 -8.50
N GLU A 24 4.32 -5.88 -9.72
CA GLU A 24 5.01 -4.76 -10.36
C GLU A 24 4.06 -3.61 -10.73
N LEU A 25 2.79 -3.90 -11.05
CA LEU A 25 1.77 -2.86 -11.25
C LEU A 25 1.51 -2.06 -9.97
N LEU A 26 1.40 -2.74 -8.82
CA LEU A 26 1.18 -2.07 -7.54
C LEU A 26 2.40 -1.27 -7.08
N LYS A 27 3.61 -1.80 -7.25
CA LYS A 27 4.85 -1.04 -7.01
C LYS A 27 4.89 0.22 -7.88
N SER A 28 4.52 0.12 -9.16
CA SER A 28 4.47 1.26 -10.09
C SER A 28 3.43 2.30 -9.69
N ALA A 29 2.33 1.88 -9.06
CA ALA A 29 1.31 2.77 -8.52
C ALA A 29 1.71 3.45 -7.18
N GLY A 30 2.90 3.13 -6.65
CA GLY A 30 3.45 3.76 -5.44
C GLY A 30 3.11 3.04 -4.14
N TYR A 31 2.57 1.82 -4.22
CA TYR A 31 2.42 0.95 -3.04
C TYR A 31 3.77 0.39 -2.61
N LYS A 32 3.97 0.26 -1.29
CA LYS A 32 5.19 -0.30 -0.72
C LYS A 32 4.93 -1.72 -0.27
N VAL A 33 5.82 -2.65 -0.65
CA VAL A 33 5.80 -4.02 -0.14
C VAL A 33 6.14 -4.01 1.34
N PHE A 34 5.32 -4.66 2.15
CA PHE A 34 5.53 -4.91 3.57
C PHE A 34 6.09 -6.31 3.82
N ASP A 35 5.47 -7.31 3.18
CA ASP A 35 5.78 -8.72 3.32
C ASP A 35 5.60 -9.39 1.96
N GLU A 36 6.47 -10.34 1.62
CA GLU A 36 6.46 -11.03 0.34
C GLU A 36 7.00 -12.45 0.52
N THR A 37 6.19 -13.43 0.11
CA THR A 37 6.54 -14.84 0.01
C THR A 37 6.24 -15.32 -1.42
N ASN A 38 6.53 -16.60 -1.71
CA ASN A 38 6.27 -17.15 -3.05
C ASN A 38 4.79 -17.09 -3.46
N ASP A 39 3.87 -17.13 -2.48
CA ASP A 39 2.45 -17.28 -2.72
C ASP A 39 1.62 -16.16 -2.07
N TYR A 40 2.27 -15.10 -1.58
CA TYR A 40 1.60 -14.00 -0.90
C TYR A 40 2.42 -12.73 -0.97
N VAL A 41 1.74 -11.59 -1.08
CA VAL A 41 2.34 -10.27 -0.95
C VAL A 41 1.39 -9.33 -0.21
N CYS A 42 1.95 -8.55 0.72
CA CYS A 42 1.26 -7.50 1.44
C CYS A 42 1.84 -6.15 1.05
N PHE A 43 0.98 -5.22 0.67
CA PHE A 43 1.32 -3.84 0.39
C PHE A 43 0.71 -2.90 1.42
N TYR A 44 1.37 -1.78 1.64
CA TYR A 44 0.79 -0.64 2.34
C TYR A 44 0.98 0.65 1.57
N GLN A 45 -0.01 1.52 1.68
CA GLN A 45 0.11 2.92 1.36
C GLN A 45 -0.29 3.73 2.59
N SER A 46 0.59 4.66 2.97
CA SER A 46 0.28 5.63 4.01
C SER A 46 -0.06 6.95 3.34
N THR A 47 -1.28 7.43 3.56
CA THR A 47 -1.67 8.79 3.18
C THR A 47 -1.70 9.66 4.44
N THR A 48 -0.99 10.79 4.36
CA THR A 48 -1.07 11.81 5.41
C THR A 48 -2.21 12.74 5.07
N VAL A 49 -3.32 12.61 5.79
CA VAL A 49 -4.43 13.57 5.70
C VAL A 49 -4.03 14.80 6.51
N VAL A 50 -3.64 15.85 5.79
CA VAL A 50 -3.40 17.18 6.35
C VAL A 50 -4.74 17.89 6.43
N ASN A 51 -5.35 17.90 7.62
CA ASN A 51 -6.53 18.72 7.88
C ASN A 51 -6.05 20.14 8.22
N SER A 52 -6.31 21.10 7.33
CA SER A 52 -5.96 22.51 7.52
C SER A 52 -6.63 23.12 8.74
N ASP A 53 -7.84 22.69 9.11
CA ASP A 53 -8.58 23.21 10.27
C ASP A 53 -7.93 22.82 11.60
N LEU A 54 -7.17 21.72 11.64
CA LEU A 54 -6.37 21.34 12.81
C LEU A 54 -5.05 22.13 12.92
N LEU A 55 -4.60 22.78 11.83
CA LEU A 55 -3.38 23.58 11.81
C LEU A 55 -3.63 25.04 12.19
N SER A 56 -4.85 25.55 11.99
CA SER A 56 -5.27 26.91 12.38
C SER A 56 -5.29 27.17 13.89
N ASN A 57 -5.11 26.14 14.73
CA ASN A 57 -5.10 26.25 16.19
C ASN A 57 -3.68 26.36 16.80
N ARG A 58 -2.64 26.49 15.97
CA ARG A 58 -1.31 26.94 16.42
C ARG A 58 -1.13 28.42 16.08
N SER A 59 -1.85 29.26 16.81
CA SER A 59 -1.55 30.70 16.89
C SER A 59 -1.68 31.10 18.36
N CYS A 60 -0.58 30.94 19.10
CA CYS A 60 -0.29 31.63 20.35
C CYS A 60 1.11 32.22 20.21
#